data_AF-A0A143BS67-F1
#
_entry.id   AF-A0A143BS67-F1
#
_cell.length_a   1.000
_cell.length_b   1.000
_cell.length_c   1.000
_cell.angle_alpha   90.00
_cell.angle_beta   90.00
_cell.angle_gamma   90.00
#
_symmetry.space_group_name_H-M   'P 1'
#
loop_
_entity.id
_entity.type
_entity.pdbx_description
1 polymer ?
#
loop_
_entity_poly.entity_id
_entity_poly.type
_entity_poly.pdbx_seq_one_letter_code
_entity_poly.pdbx_strand_id
1 'polypeptide(L)'
;MPIPGDFCDIPGLIHFKGKQEATASSHTWGTVHIDRWDVVYGDIDGDRRDEAAVHIGCDTGGGTAAGQIAYGAVVFRNVQGRLIALGTIKPQKEPSGVHCTLLAKIVMTAGKVTAHEKWYRPTDSNCCPTGTATTVWEVRNDQLVPGVPHILS
;
A
#
# COMPACT_ATOMS: atom_id res chain seq x y z
N MET A 1 2.92 -12.74 9.83
CA MET A 1 1.53 -12.49 9.43
C MET A 1 1.42 -12.57 7.92
N PRO A 2 0.35 -13.16 7.38
CA PRO A 2 0.05 -13.06 5.96
C PRO A 2 -0.41 -11.65 5.56
N ILE A 3 -0.20 -11.28 4.31
CA ILE A 3 -0.64 -10.01 3.70
C ILE A 3 -1.57 -10.32 2.52
N PRO A 4 -2.69 -9.58 2.33
CA PRO A 4 -3.50 -9.67 1.12
C PRO A 4 -2.68 -9.42 -0.15
N GLY A 5 -2.79 -10.31 -1.15
CA GLY A 5 -2.04 -10.23 -2.40
C GLY A 5 -2.68 -9.38 -3.49
N ASP A 6 -3.91 -8.91 -3.29
CA ASP A 6 -4.74 -8.21 -4.27
C ASP A 6 -4.17 -6.86 -4.72
N PHE A 7 -3.21 -6.28 -3.98
CA PHE A 7 -2.50 -5.07 -4.41
C PHE A 7 -1.54 -5.31 -5.58
N CYS A 8 -1.10 -6.55 -5.78
CA CYS A 8 -0.27 -6.96 -6.91
C CYS A 8 -0.90 -8.12 -7.71
N ASP A 9 -2.23 -8.21 -7.70
CA ASP A 9 -2.99 -9.23 -8.43
C ASP A 9 -2.52 -10.67 -8.14
N ILE A 10 -2.09 -10.91 -6.89
CA ILE A 10 -1.72 -12.22 -6.37
C ILE A 10 -2.97 -12.79 -5.68
N PRO A 11 -3.42 -14.01 -6.03
CA PRO A 11 -4.55 -14.63 -5.37
C PRO A 11 -4.25 -14.94 -3.90
N GLY A 12 -5.15 -14.53 -3.01
CA GLY A 12 -5.10 -14.90 -1.60
C GLY A 12 -4.04 -14.17 -0.79
N LEU A 13 -3.31 -14.91 0.03
CA LEU A 13 -2.44 -14.38 1.08
C LEU A 13 -0.96 -14.69 0.85
N ILE A 14 -0.13 -13.66 0.93
CA ILE A 14 1.33 -13.74 0.81
C ILE A 14 1.94 -14.05 2.17
N HIS A 15 2.86 -15.01 2.22
CA HIS A 15 3.53 -15.44 3.44
C HIS A 15 5.03 -15.17 3.38
N PHE A 16 5.50 -14.19 4.17
CA PHE A 16 6.90 -13.78 4.22
C PHE A 16 7.83 -14.72 5.00
N LYS A 17 7.29 -15.77 5.67
CA LYS A 17 8.07 -16.77 6.43
C LYS A 17 9.17 -16.19 7.35
N GLY A 18 8.91 -15.05 7.97
CA GLY A 18 9.85 -14.36 8.88
C GLY A 18 10.87 -13.43 8.19
N LYS A 19 10.83 -13.28 6.87
CA LYS A 19 11.72 -12.39 6.09
C LYS A 19 11.04 -11.06 5.76
N GLN A 20 11.78 -10.12 5.17
CA GLN A 20 11.23 -8.87 4.61
C GLN A 20 10.79 -9.00 3.15
N GLU A 21 11.13 -10.11 2.51
CA GLU A 21 10.86 -10.34 1.09
C GLU A 21 10.17 -11.70 0.88
N ALA A 22 9.39 -11.78 -0.19
CA ALA A 22 8.73 -12.99 -0.66
C ALA A 22 8.64 -12.98 -2.19
N THR A 23 8.35 -14.14 -2.77
CA THR A 23 7.98 -14.28 -4.18
C THR A 23 6.60 -14.92 -4.25
N ALA A 24 5.76 -14.47 -5.18
CA ALA A 24 4.45 -15.05 -5.41
C ALA A 24 4.07 -15.03 -6.89
N SER A 25 3.02 -15.77 -7.25
CA SER A 25 2.47 -15.78 -8.60
C SER A 25 1.33 -14.77 -8.71
N SER A 26 1.52 -13.74 -9.52
CA SER A 26 0.48 -12.80 -9.97
C SER A 26 -0.24 -13.36 -11.19
N HIS A 27 -1.55 -13.12 -11.30
CA HIS A 27 -2.30 -13.47 -12.51
C HIS A 27 -1.92 -12.58 -13.71
N THR A 28 -1.56 -11.32 -13.47
CA THR A 28 -1.21 -10.36 -14.53
C THR A 28 0.27 -10.43 -14.93
N TRP A 29 1.18 -10.55 -13.97
CA TRP A 29 2.62 -10.37 -14.23
C TRP A 29 3.47 -11.65 -14.09
N GLY A 30 2.85 -12.80 -13.79
CA GLY A 30 3.58 -14.04 -13.54
C GLY A 30 4.29 -14.01 -12.19
N THR A 31 5.54 -14.49 -12.11
CA THR A 31 6.30 -14.46 -10.85
C THR A 31 6.69 -13.02 -10.51
N VAL A 32 6.29 -12.55 -9.33
CA VAL A 32 6.62 -11.23 -8.81
C VAL A 32 7.37 -11.33 -7.49
N HIS A 33 8.21 -10.34 -7.24
CA HIS A 33 8.89 -10.09 -5.99
C HIS A 33 8.05 -9.13 -5.14
N ILE A 34 8.02 -9.38 -3.84
CA ILE A 34 7.25 -8.60 -2.86
C ILE A 34 8.16 -8.30 -1.68
N ASP A 35 8.28 -7.03 -1.36
CA ASP A 35 9.00 -6.54 -0.19
C ASP A 35 8.04 -5.84 0.79
N ARG A 36 8.48 -5.77 2.04
CA ARG A 36 7.82 -5.00 3.08
C ARG A 36 8.85 -4.24 3.89
N TRP A 37 8.55 -3.00 4.20
CA TRP A 37 9.39 -2.11 4.97
C TRP A 37 8.51 -1.21 5.83
N ASP A 38 9.13 -0.66 6.88
CA ASP A 38 8.51 0.27 7.82
C ASP A 38 7.20 -0.20 8.48
N VAL A 39 6.96 0.28 9.69
CA VAL A 39 5.67 0.11 10.35
C VAL A 39 5.28 1.44 10.95
N VAL A 40 4.09 1.89 10.62
CA VAL A 40 3.46 3.06 11.21
C VAL A 40 2.35 2.60 12.13
N TYR A 41 2.20 3.24 13.27
CA TYR A 41 1.17 2.92 14.25
C TYR A 41 0.23 4.11 14.45
N GLY A 42 -1.02 3.81 14.76
CA GLY A 42 -1.99 4.80 15.25
C GLY A 42 -3.41 4.23 15.33
N ASP A 43 -4.20 4.78 16.24
CA ASP A 43 -5.63 4.51 16.40
C ASP A 43 -6.41 5.09 15.20
N ILE A 44 -6.96 4.25 14.34
CA ILE A 44 -7.66 4.69 13.12
C ILE A 44 -9.17 4.43 13.16
N ASP A 45 -9.65 3.68 14.14
CA ASP A 45 -11.07 3.40 14.34
C ASP A 45 -11.66 4.06 15.60
N GLY A 46 -10.83 4.77 16.38
CA GLY A 46 -11.21 5.54 17.55
C GLY A 46 -11.35 4.72 18.83
N ASP A 47 -10.92 3.46 18.84
CA ASP A 47 -11.10 2.55 19.97
C ASP A 47 -10.03 2.70 21.09
N ARG A 48 -9.08 3.61 20.90
CA ARG A 48 -7.91 3.89 21.76
C ARG A 48 -6.86 2.77 21.78
N ARG A 49 -6.81 1.93 20.74
CA ARG A 49 -5.73 1.00 20.46
C ARG A 49 -5.14 1.33 19.10
N ASP A 50 -3.83 1.14 18.98
CA ASP A 50 -3.18 1.41 17.71
C ASP A 50 -3.32 0.23 16.75
N GLU A 51 -3.70 0.56 15.51
CA GLU A 51 -3.48 -0.30 14.35
C GLU A 51 -2.04 -0.14 13.85
N ALA A 52 -1.60 -1.09 13.04
CA ALA A 52 -0.29 -1.06 12.39
C ALA A 52 -0.43 -1.06 10.87
N ALA A 53 0.13 -0.07 10.18
CA ALA A 53 0.28 -0.07 8.73
C ALA A 53 1.71 -0.50 8.34
N VAL A 54 1.82 -1.55 7.54
CA VAL A 54 3.09 -2.08 7.03
C VAL A 54 3.20 -1.70 5.55
N HIS A 55 4.24 -0.95 5.15
CA HIS A 55 4.42 -0.67 3.72
C HIS A 55 4.84 -1.92 2.98
N ILE A 56 4.36 -2.02 1.75
CA ILE A 56 4.59 -3.12 0.84
C ILE A 56 4.83 -2.61 -0.58
N GLY A 57 5.62 -3.37 -1.31
CA GLY A 57 5.96 -3.13 -2.70
C GLY A 57 5.83 -4.42 -3.50
N CYS A 58 5.65 -4.26 -4.80
CA CYS A 58 5.65 -5.37 -5.73
C CYS A 58 6.39 -4.98 -7.00
N ASP A 59 7.28 -5.86 -7.45
CA ASP A 59 8.10 -5.64 -8.63
C ASP A 59 8.38 -6.97 -9.36
N THR A 60 9.00 -6.88 -10.54
CA THR A 60 9.32 -8.05 -11.38
C THR A 60 10.54 -8.86 -10.93
N GLY A 61 11.17 -8.50 -9.81
CA GLY A 61 12.41 -9.10 -9.28
C GLY A 61 13.69 -8.63 -10.00
N GLY A 62 13.56 -7.70 -10.95
CA GLY A 62 14.69 -7.23 -11.77
C GLY A 62 15.59 -6.18 -11.11
N GLY A 63 15.20 -5.65 -9.94
CA GLY A 63 15.99 -4.67 -9.19
C GLY A 63 16.13 -3.29 -9.85
N THR A 64 15.28 -2.97 -10.84
CA THR A 64 15.25 -1.66 -11.51
C THR A 64 13.93 -0.95 -11.21
N ALA A 65 13.94 0.39 -11.19
CA ALA A 65 12.71 1.17 -11.01
C ALA A 65 11.64 0.79 -12.05
N ALA A 66 12.02 0.56 -13.31
CA ALA A 66 11.11 0.12 -14.36
C ALA A 66 10.41 -1.22 -14.10
N GLY A 67 10.94 -2.04 -13.17
CA GLY A 67 10.32 -3.28 -12.75
C GLY A 67 9.26 -3.11 -11.67
N GLN A 68 9.09 -1.92 -11.09
CA GLN A 68 8.11 -1.66 -10.04
C GLN A 68 6.69 -1.72 -10.60
N ILE A 69 5.84 -2.50 -9.94
CA ILE A 69 4.45 -2.75 -10.34
C ILE A 69 3.49 -1.97 -9.46
N ALA A 70 3.64 -2.06 -8.14
CA ALA A 70 2.72 -1.45 -7.20
C ALA A 70 3.39 -1.09 -5.86
N TYR A 71 2.81 -0.10 -5.18
CA TYR A 71 3.06 0.23 -3.79
C TYR A 71 1.77 0.14 -2.98
N GLY A 72 1.88 -0.12 -1.69
CA GLY A 72 0.74 -0.10 -0.77
C GLY A 72 1.15 -0.10 0.69
N ALA A 73 0.15 -0.09 1.57
CA ALA A 73 0.33 -0.36 2.99
C ALA A 73 -0.81 -1.22 3.52
N VAL A 74 -0.49 -2.31 4.20
CA VAL A 74 -1.49 -3.21 4.77
C VAL A 74 -1.72 -2.82 6.21
N VAL A 75 -2.97 -2.55 6.56
CA VAL A 75 -3.35 -2.18 7.92
C VAL A 75 -3.78 -3.43 8.68
N PHE A 76 -3.24 -3.59 9.87
CA PHE A 76 -3.55 -4.68 10.79
C PHE A 76 -4.13 -4.13 12.09
N ARG A 77 -5.17 -4.81 12.59
CA ARG A 77 -5.67 -4.64 13.96
C ARG A 77 -5.30 -5.83 14.83
N ASN A 78 -5.19 -5.61 16.13
CA ASN A 78 -5.04 -6.69 17.11
C ASN A 78 -6.41 -7.14 17.62
N VAL A 79 -6.77 -8.39 17.33
CA VAL A 79 -7.96 -9.04 17.88
C VAL A 79 -7.51 -10.21 18.76
N GLN A 80 -7.66 -10.06 20.07
CA GLN A 80 -7.33 -11.10 21.06
C GLN A 80 -5.90 -11.67 20.90
N GLY A 81 -4.91 -10.81 20.65
CA GLY A 81 -3.51 -11.20 20.48
C GLY A 81 -3.15 -11.69 19.07
N ARG A 82 -4.08 -11.62 18.11
CA ARG A 82 -3.85 -11.98 16.70
C ARG A 82 -3.93 -10.75 15.82
N LEU A 83 -2.98 -10.63 14.89
CA LEU A 83 -3.02 -9.59 13.86
C LEU A 83 -3.97 -10.01 12.74
N ILE A 84 -4.98 -9.19 12.48
CA ILE A 84 -5.97 -9.38 11.41
C ILE A 84 -5.83 -8.21 10.44
N ALA A 85 -5.68 -8.50 9.14
CA ALA A 85 -5.63 -7.46 8.12
C ALA A 85 -7.02 -6.81 7.98
N LEU A 86 -7.09 -5.49 8.12
CA LEU A 86 -8.28 -4.68 7.81
C LEU A 86 -8.41 -4.40 6.31
N GLY A 87 -7.28 -4.36 5.62
CA GLY A 87 -7.22 -4.15 4.17
C GLY A 87 -5.90 -3.52 3.74
N THR A 88 -5.84 -3.15 2.47
CA THR A 88 -4.65 -2.56 1.85
C THR A 88 -4.96 -1.14 1.37
N ILE A 89 -4.21 -0.17 1.87
CA ILE A 89 -4.15 1.19 1.34
C ILE A 89 -3.35 1.14 0.05
N LYS A 90 -3.97 1.56 -1.05
CA LYS A 90 -3.35 1.67 -2.38
C LYS A 90 -3.37 3.14 -2.81
N PRO A 91 -2.41 3.63 -3.61
CA PRO A 91 -2.55 4.95 -4.24
C PRO A 91 -3.89 5.08 -4.97
N GLN A 92 -4.53 6.25 -4.89
CA GLN A 92 -5.81 6.51 -5.56
C GLN A 92 -5.65 7.40 -6.80
N LYS A 93 -4.53 8.13 -6.92
CA LYS A 93 -4.17 8.83 -8.15
C LYS A 93 -3.21 7.97 -8.97
N GLU A 94 -3.75 7.11 -9.84
CA GLU A 94 -2.98 6.15 -10.65
C GLU A 94 -3.20 6.35 -12.16
N PRO A 95 -2.50 7.28 -12.83
CA PRO A 95 -2.63 7.48 -14.27
C PRO A 95 -2.09 6.27 -15.05
N SER A 96 -2.69 5.96 -16.19
CA SER A 96 -2.19 4.93 -17.10
C SER A 96 -1.06 5.44 -18.01
N GLY A 97 -0.23 4.53 -18.51
CA GLY A 97 0.84 4.85 -19.46
C GLY A 97 2.06 5.55 -18.85
N VAL A 98 2.13 5.59 -17.52
CA VAL A 98 3.26 6.12 -16.74
C VAL A 98 3.65 5.11 -15.66
N HIS A 99 4.76 5.35 -14.97
CA HIS A 99 5.19 4.55 -13.84
C HIS A 99 4.14 4.54 -12.71
N CYS A 100 4.08 3.43 -11.95
CA CYS A 100 3.15 3.28 -10.84
C CYS A 100 3.35 4.35 -9.76
N THR A 101 2.29 4.71 -9.07
CA THR A 101 2.26 5.76 -8.06
C THR A 101 2.90 5.29 -6.77
N LEU A 102 3.75 6.14 -6.19
CA LEU A 102 4.40 5.86 -4.93
C LEU A 102 3.47 6.20 -3.79
N LEU A 103 3.41 5.31 -2.81
CA LEU A 103 2.88 5.61 -1.48
C LEU A 103 4.01 6.19 -0.63
N ALA A 104 4.22 7.50 -0.72
CA ALA A 104 5.40 8.17 -0.16
C ALA A 104 5.39 8.28 1.37
N LYS A 105 4.21 8.37 1.97
CA LYS A 105 4.06 8.44 3.43
C LYS A 105 2.67 8.01 3.85
N ILE A 106 2.60 7.31 4.99
CA ILE A 106 1.37 7.04 5.72
C ILE A 106 1.40 7.80 7.06
N VAL A 107 0.29 8.45 7.38
CA VAL A 107 0.05 9.09 8.68
C VAL A 107 -1.22 8.49 9.27
N MET A 108 -1.12 7.88 10.44
CA MET A 108 -2.24 7.30 11.18
C MET A 108 -2.59 8.21 12.35
N THR A 109 -3.85 8.63 12.44
CA THR A 109 -4.38 9.49 13.49
C THR A 109 -5.79 9.05 13.83
N ALA A 110 -6.28 9.40 15.03
CA ALA A 110 -7.64 9.09 15.48
C ALA A 110 -8.68 9.20 14.36
N GLY A 111 -9.26 8.05 13.99
CA GLY A 111 -10.35 7.93 13.02
C GLY A 111 -9.98 7.94 11.53
N LYS A 112 -8.70 8.03 11.15
CA LYS A 112 -8.29 8.05 9.74
C LYS A 112 -6.84 7.68 9.46
N VAL A 113 -6.59 7.25 8.22
CA VAL A 113 -5.25 7.17 7.63
C VAL A 113 -5.11 8.17 6.51
N THR A 114 -4.06 8.99 6.52
CA THR A 114 -3.72 9.87 5.40
C THR A 114 -2.58 9.28 4.60
N ALA A 115 -2.85 8.94 3.35
CA ALA A 115 -1.88 8.49 2.36
C ALA A 115 -1.36 9.69 1.57
N HIS A 116 -0.05 9.90 1.56
CA HIS A 116 0.62 10.85 0.68
C HIS A 116 1.16 10.12 -0.53
N GLU A 117 0.74 10.55 -1.71
CA GLU A 117 0.99 9.89 -2.98
C GLU A 117 1.90 10.77 -3.83
N LYS A 118 2.89 10.15 -4.49
CA LYS A 118 3.66 10.79 -5.56
C LYS A 118 3.39 10.05 -6.86
N TRP A 119 2.77 10.74 -7.81
CA TRP A 119 2.29 10.16 -9.05
C TRP A 119 2.98 10.79 -10.26
N TYR A 120 3.06 10.01 -11.32
CA TYR A 120 3.76 10.40 -12.54
C TYR A 120 2.82 11.08 -13.54
N ARG A 121 3.31 12.15 -14.15
CA ARG A 121 2.71 12.83 -15.29
C ARG A 121 3.29 12.23 -16.58
N PRO A 122 2.61 12.43 -17.73
CA PRO A 122 3.19 12.06 -19.02
C PRO A 122 4.56 12.71 -19.27
N THR A 123 4.80 13.90 -18.72
CA THR A 123 6.07 14.65 -18.87
C THR A 123 7.23 14.12 -18.03
N ASP A 124 6.99 13.27 -17.03
CA ASP A 124 8.01 12.69 -16.16
C ASP A 124 7.84 11.17 -16.00
N SER A 125 7.24 10.52 -17.01
CA SER A 125 6.64 9.18 -16.95
C SER A 125 7.49 8.06 -16.33
N ASN A 126 8.81 8.20 -16.30
CA ASN A 126 9.76 7.13 -15.96
C ASN A 126 10.69 7.48 -14.78
N CYS A 127 10.78 8.74 -14.35
CA CYS A 127 11.52 9.11 -13.15
C CYS A 127 10.95 10.37 -12.52
N CYS A 128 11.06 10.40 -11.20
CA CYS A 128 11.08 11.64 -10.45
C CYS A 128 9.70 12.32 -10.49
N PRO A 129 8.68 11.69 -9.88
CA PRO A 129 7.29 12.12 -9.99
C PRO A 129 7.13 13.55 -9.48
N THR A 130 6.56 14.42 -10.31
CA THR A 130 6.23 15.81 -9.95
C THR A 130 4.80 15.98 -9.43
N GLY A 131 3.94 14.98 -9.68
CA GLY A 131 2.58 14.96 -9.18
C GLY A 131 2.54 14.62 -7.69
N THR A 132 1.75 15.37 -6.92
CA THR A 132 1.47 15.02 -5.52
C THR A 132 -0.03 14.98 -5.24
N ALA A 133 -0.43 14.05 -4.40
CA ALA A 133 -1.81 13.92 -3.96
C ALA A 133 -1.87 13.42 -2.51
N THR A 134 -3.00 13.65 -1.86
CA THR A 134 -3.31 13.03 -0.57
C THR A 134 -4.67 12.36 -0.62
N THR A 135 -4.75 11.15 -0.10
CA THR A 135 -6.01 10.41 0.07
C THR A 135 -6.23 10.12 1.54
N VAL A 136 -7.40 10.50 2.05
CA VAL A 136 -7.83 10.11 3.40
C VAL A 136 -8.62 8.81 3.30
N TRP A 137 -8.25 7.84 4.13
CA TRP A 137 -8.91 6.56 4.29
C TRP A 137 -9.55 6.49 5.67
N GLU A 138 -10.76 5.96 5.73
CA GLU A 138 -11.50 5.77 6.97
C GLU A 138 -11.91 4.30 7.11
N VAL A 139 -12.01 3.83 8.35
CA VAL A 139 -12.63 2.54 8.64
C VAL A 139 -14.15 2.72 8.67
N ARG A 140 -14.86 2.02 7.78
CA ARG A 140 -16.32 2.00 7.74
C ARG A 140 -16.77 0.55 7.66
N ASN A 141 -17.59 0.12 8.62
CA ASN A 141 -18.07 -1.28 8.70
C ASN A 141 -16.92 -2.31 8.62
N ASP A 142 -15.86 -2.11 9.41
CA ASP A 142 -14.64 -2.95 9.42
C ASP A 142 -13.86 -2.99 8.09
N GLN A 143 -14.07 -2.03 7.19
CA GLN A 143 -13.36 -1.94 5.91
C GLN A 143 -12.68 -0.59 5.74
N LEU A 144 -11.49 -0.58 5.15
CA LEU A 144 -10.82 0.64 4.73
C LEU A 144 -11.49 1.18 3.46
N VAL A 145 -11.99 2.40 3.54
CA VAL A 145 -12.66 3.08 2.42
C VAL A 145 -11.87 4.34 2.06
N PRO A 146 -11.44 4.49 0.80
CA PRO A 146 -10.77 5.71 0.35
C PRO A 146 -11.78 6.85 0.14
N GLY A 147 -11.36 8.05 0.48
CA GLY A 147 -11.95 9.29 -0.05
C GLY A 147 -11.46 9.59 -1.46
N VAL A 148 -11.92 10.71 -2.02
CA VAL A 148 -11.42 11.21 -3.30
C VAL A 148 -10.00 11.77 -3.10
N PRO A 149 -9.01 11.40 -3.95
CA PRO A 149 -7.66 11.96 -3.85
C PRO A 149 -7.68 13.47 -4.07
N HIS A 150 -7.11 14.22 -3.14
CA HIS A 150 -6.90 15.65 -3.25
C HIS A 150 -5.56 15.93 -3.93
N ILE A 151 -5.60 16.47 -5.16
CA ILE A 151 -4.39 16.80 -5.93
C ILE A 151 -3.78 18.09 -5.40
N LEU A 152 -2.50 18.04 -5.04
CA LEU A 152 -1.77 19.15 -4.45
C LEU A 152 -0.89 19.89 -5.46
N SER A 153 -0.26 19.16 -6.38
CA SER A 153 0.59 19.72 -7.45
C SER A 153 0.55 18.92 -8.72
#